data_AF-A0A832ZPS3-F1
#
_entry.id   AF-A0A832ZPS3-F1
#
_cell.length_a   1.000
_cell.length_b   1.000
_cell.length_c   1.000
_cell.angle_alpha   90.00
_cell.angle_beta   90.00
_cell.angle_gamma   90.00
#
_symmetry.space_group_name_H-M   'P 1'
#
loop_
_entity.id
_entity.type
_entity.pdbx_description
1 polymer ?
#
loop_
_entity_poly.entity_id
_entity_poly.type
_entity_poly.pdbx_seq_one_letter_code
_entity_poly.pdbx_strand_id
1 'polypeptide(L)'
;MTIKELKDKCDKWYGNILEVYEVVGEYEFYIEGLNQCLKIKVLKYHNGSYRGSANLRAGGYKDVDHYDSKEMALEMALVGFLNNYKNGGKVSKEEDW
;
A
#
# COMPACT_ATOMS: atom_id res chain seq x y z
N MET A 1 -18.29 11.38 -8.06
CA MET A 1 -18.32 11.23 -6.60
C MET A 1 -16.88 11.02 -6.16
N THR A 2 -16.34 11.86 -5.28
CA THR A 2 -14.99 11.70 -4.75
C THR A 2 -14.95 10.64 -3.63
N ILE A 3 -13.79 10.07 -3.32
CA ILE A 3 -13.63 9.18 -2.16
C ILE A 3 -14.02 9.84 -0.82
N LYS A 4 -13.85 11.16 -0.71
CA LYS A 4 -14.31 11.93 0.43
C LYS A 4 -15.84 11.97 0.52
N GLU A 5 -16.50 12.29 -0.60
CA GLU A 5 -17.97 12.26 -0.66
C GLU A 5 -18.54 10.86 -0.39
N LEU A 6 -17.82 9.80 -0.80
CA LEU A 6 -18.19 8.43 -0.50
C LEU A 6 -18.06 8.14 1.00
N LYS A 7 -16.95 8.53 1.63
CA LYS A 7 -16.76 8.42 3.09
C LYS A 7 -17.87 9.12 3.86
N ASP A 8 -18.16 10.39 3.54
CA ASP A 8 -19.19 11.18 4.22
C ASP A 8 -20.58 10.55 4.10
N LYS A 9 -20.91 9.98 2.93
CA LYS A 9 -22.16 9.23 2.74
C LYS A 9 -22.17 7.94 3.55
N CYS A 10 -21.10 7.17 3.48
CA CYS A 10 -20.96 5.90 4.19
C CYS A 10 -21.10 6.08 5.71
N ASP A 11 -20.48 7.12 6.27
CA ASP A 11 -20.58 7.46 7.68
C ASP A 11 -22.00 7.80 8.09
N LYS A 12 -22.70 8.60 7.27
CA LYS A 12 -24.08 8.99 7.52
C LYS A 12 -25.06 7.81 7.52
N TRP A 13 -24.83 6.81 6.67
CA TRP A 13 -25.79 5.72 6.44
C TRP A 13 -25.47 4.42 7.18
N TYR A 14 -24.19 4.11 7.38
CA TYR A 14 -23.75 2.81 7.89
C TYR A 14 -22.99 2.90 9.21
N GLY A 15 -22.32 4.03 9.51
CA GLY A 15 -21.66 4.30 10.79
C GLY A 15 -20.50 3.37 11.18
N ASN A 16 -20.22 2.32 10.40
CA ASN A 16 -19.20 1.30 10.67
C ASN A 16 -18.05 1.31 9.62
N ILE A 17 -18.03 2.28 8.71
CA ILE A 17 -16.96 2.43 7.71
C ILE A 17 -15.90 3.38 8.25
N LEU A 18 -14.78 2.82 8.71
CA LEU A 18 -13.70 3.58 9.35
C LEU A 18 -12.85 4.36 8.35
N GLU A 19 -12.53 3.76 7.21
CA GLU A 19 -11.63 4.30 6.19
C GLU A 19 -12.17 4.00 4.78
N VAL A 20 -11.88 4.90 3.84
CA VAL A 20 -12.17 4.71 2.40
C VAL A 20 -10.97 5.19 1.62
N TYR A 21 -10.53 4.36 0.68
CA TYR A 21 -9.42 4.64 -0.21
C TYR A 21 -9.71 4.16 -1.63
N GLU A 22 -9.07 4.80 -2.60
CA GLU A 22 -9.08 4.42 -4.01
C GLU A 22 -7.75 3.79 -4.38
N VAL A 23 -7.77 2.72 -5.18
CA VAL A 23 -6.55 2.20 -5.82
C VAL A 23 -6.24 3.08 -7.02
N VAL A 24 -5.18 3.89 -6.91
CA VAL A 24 -4.77 4.85 -7.96
C VAL A 24 -3.57 4.37 -8.77
N GLY A 25 -3.02 3.19 -8.47
CA GLY A 25 -1.97 2.55 -9.25
C GLY A 25 -1.72 1.12 -8.81
N GLU A 26 -1.36 0.27 -9.77
CA GLU A 26 -0.93 -1.11 -9.53
C GLU A 26 0.35 -1.36 -10.35
N TYR A 27 1.36 -1.91 -9.69
CA TYR A 27 2.69 -2.10 -10.26
C TYR A 27 3.17 -3.50 -9.95
N GLU A 28 3.79 -4.17 -10.93
CA GLU A 28 4.40 -5.49 -10.76
C GLU A 28 5.90 -5.41 -11.06
N PHE A 29 6.69 -5.99 -10.17
CA PHE A 29 8.14 -6.01 -10.21
C PHE A 29 8.66 -7.44 -10.16
N TYR A 30 9.52 -7.78 -11.12
CA TYR A 30 10.31 -9.00 -11.11
C TYR A 30 11.63 -8.70 -10.41
N ILE A 31 11.86 -9.32 -9.26
CA ILE A 31 13.05 -9.09 -8.44
C ILE A 31 13.91 -10.34 -8.48
N GLU A 32 15.20 -10.17 -8.76
CA GLU A 32 16.15 -11.28 -8.81
C GLU A 32 16.18 -12.07 -7.47
N GLY A 33 16.17 -13.40 -7.57
CA GLY A 33 16.11 -14.31 -6.43
C GLY A 33 14.73 -14.42 -5.76
N LEU A 34 13.75 -13.59 -6.13
CA LEU A 34 12.39 -13.70 -5.65
C LEU A 34 11.58 -14.58 -6.61
N ASN A 35 11.09 -15.73 -6.13
CA ASN A 35 10.36 -16.71 -6.95
C ASN A 35 8.92 -16.29 -7.33
N GLN A 36 8.56 -15.03 -7.15
CA GLN A 36 7.24 -14.46 -7.42
C GLN A 36 7.34 -12.95 -7.62
N CYS A 37 6.34 -12.34 -8.27
CA CYS A 37 6.31 -10.88 -8.43
C CYS A 37 6.04 -10.17 -7.10
N LEU A 38 6.80 -9.11 -6.85
CA LEU A 38 6.37 -8.07 -5.92
C LEU A 38 5.33 -7.22 -6.62
N LYS A 39 4.15 -7.10 -6.03
CA LYS A 39 3.08 -6.22 -6.47
C LYS A 39 2.93 -5.08 -5.49
N ILE A 40 2.75 -3.86 -5.99
CA ILE A 40 2.49 -2.66 -5.17
C ILE A 40 1.22 -1.97 -5.65
N LYS A 41 0.30 -1.75 -4.72
CA LYS A 41 -0.92 -0.94 -4.92
C LYS A 41 -0.64 0.41 -4.29
N VAL A 42 -0.95 1.49 -5.00
CA VAL A 42 -0.95 2.83 -4.42
C VAL A 42 -2.38 3.19 -4.07
N LEU A 43 -2.62 3.40 -2.78
CA LEU A 43 -3.92 3.73 -2.20
C LEU A 43 -3.98 5.23 -1.96
N LYS A 44 -5.03 5.91 -2.43
CA LYS A 44 -5.33 7.29 -2.12
C LYS A 44 -6.44 7.35 -1.07
N TYR A 45 -6.17 7.96 0.07
CA TYR A 45 -7.10 8.07 1.19
C TYR A 45 -8.00 9.30 1.03
N HIS A 46 -9.16 9.25 1.69
CA HIS A 46 -10.15 10.34 1.62
C HIS A 46 -9.63 11.69 2.15
N ASN A 47 -8.56 11.68 2.95
CA ASN A 47 -7.85 12.87 3.44
C ASN A 47 -6.85 13.44 2.41
N GLY A 48 -6.68 12.81 1.24
CA GLY A 48 -5.79 13.26 0.17
C GLY A 48 -4.39 12.64 0.18
N SER A 49 -4.02 11.90 1.23
CA SER A 49 -2.72 11.22 1.33
C SER A 49 -2.67 9.91 0.55
N TYR A 50 -1.46 9.39 0.34
CA TYR A 50 -1.19 8.17 -0.41
C TYR A 50 -0.42 7.15 0.44
N ARG A 51 -0.64 5.87 0.20
CA ARG A 51 0.17 4.79 0.79
C ARG A 51 0.44 3.70 -0.23
N GLY A 52 1.67 3.22 -0.27
CA GLY A 52 2.02 2.01 -1.00
C GLY A 52 1.74 0.79 -0.11
N SER A 53 0.90 -0.12 -0.59
CA SER A 53 0.79 -1.46 -0.04
C SER A 53 1.65 -2.39 -0.89
N ALA A 54 2.26 -3.42 -0.31
CA ALA A 54 2.98 -4.46 -1.03
C ALA A 54 2.38 -5.84 -0.72
N ASN A 55 2.28 -6.72 -1.72
CA ASN A 55 1.71 -8.08 -1.54
C ASN A 55 2.63 -9.01 -0.73
N LEU A 56 3.88 -8.61 -0.60
CA LEU A 56 4.92 -9.34 0.09
C LEU A 56 5.59 -8.40 1.08
N ARG A 57 6.04 -8.99 2.18
CA ARG A 57 6.79 -8.33 3.22
C ARG A 57 8.14 -9.02 3.37
N ALA A 58 9.21 -8.25 3.33
CA ALA A 58 10.56 -8.71 3.65
C ALA A 58 10.96 -8.14 5.00
N GLY A 59 11.32 -9.00 5.96
CA GLY A 59 11.55 -8.58 7.34
C GLY A 59 10.26 -8.14 8.03
N GLY A 60 10.08 -8.44 9.31
CA GLY A 60 8.81 -8.24 10.04
C GLY A 60 8.35 -6.79 10.23
N TYR A 61 8.65 -5.85 9.32
CA TYR A 61 8.21 -4.45 9.28
C TYR A 61 7.19 -4.19 8.14
N LYS A 62 6.10 -3.46 8.42
CA LYS A 62 5.05 -3.08 7.45
C LYS A 62 5.02 -1.57 7.45
N ASP A 63 5.21 -1.00 6.27
CA ASP A 63 5.09 0.44 6.08
C ASP A 63 3.61 0.85 6.25
N VAL A 64 3.37 1.71 7.23
CA VAL A 64 2.06 2.25 7.58
C VAL A 64 1.98 3.76 7.36
N ASP A 65 3.02 4.35 6.76
CA ASP A 65 3.12 5.77 6.57
C ASP A 65 2.24 6.26 5.40
N HIS A 66 1.95 7.56 5.44
CA HIS A 66 1.16 8.27 4.46
C HIS A 66 2.01 9.36 3.82
N TYR A 67 1.89 9.51 2.50
CA TYR A 67 2.73 10.36 1.67
C TYR A 67 1.89 11.38 0.89
N ASP A 68 2.55 12.45 0.47
CA ASP A 68 1.90 13.57 -0.23
C ASP A 68 1.65 13.29 -1.72
N SER A 69 2.28 12.25 -2.28
CA SER A 69 2.13 11.88 -3.69
C SER A 69 2.06 10.38 -3.92
N LYS A 70 1.48 10.03 -5.07
CA LYS A 70 1.41 8.65 -5.57
C LYS A 70 2.80 8.07 -5.84
N GLU A 71 3.69 8.90 -6.40
CA GLU A 71 5.06 8.53 -6.76
C GLU A 71 5.87 8.21 -5.51
N MET A 72 5.78 9.05 -4.48
CA MET A 72 6.47 8.83 -3.21
C MET A 72 5.93 7.58 -2.50
N ALA A 73 4.62 7.36 -2.51
CA ALA A 73 4.02 6.16 -1.94
C ALA A 73 4.49 4.86 -2.62
N LEU A 74 4.62 4.86 -3.95
CA LEU A 74 5.19 3.74 -4.69
C LEU A 74 6.67 3.52 -4.34
N GLU A 75 7.45 4.61 -4.35
CA GLU A 75 8.88 4.58 -4.08
C GLU A 75 9.17 4.02 -2.69
N MET A 76 8.48 4.51 -1.67
CA MET A 76 8.71 4.10 -0.28
C MET A 76 8.33 2.64 -0.03
N ALA A 77 7.22 2.17 -0.59
CA ALA A 77 6.86 0.75 -0.50
C ALA A 77 7.89 -0.16 -1.20
N LEU A 78 8.39 0.25 -2.38
CA LEU A 78 9.39 -0.51 -3.12
C LEU A 78 10.74 -0.51 -2.40
N VAL A 79 11.23 0.65 -1.99
CA VAL A 79 12.51 0.82 -1.29
C VAL A 79 12.48 0.09 0.06
N GLY A 80 11.37 0.21 0.81
CA GLY A 80 11.17 -0.48 2.08
C GLY A 80 11.26 -2.01 1.92
N PHE A 81 10.58 -2.57 0.92
CA PHE A 81 10.70 -4.00 0.60
C PHE A 81 12.13 -4.39 0.24
N LEU A 82 12.74 -3.68 -0.73
CA LEU A 82 14.05 -4.03 -1.26
C LEU A 82 15.16 -3.94 -0.22
N ASN A 83 15.14 -2.93 0.65
CA ASN A 83 16.13 -2.78 1.70
C ASN A 83 16.12 -3.97 2.65
N ASN A 84 14.93 -4.40 3.09
CA ASN A 84 14.83 -5.55 3.98
C ASN A 84 15.16 -6.86 3.28
N TYR A 85 14.73 -7.02 2.02
CA TYR A 85 15.04 -8.21 1.23
C TYR A 85 16.56 -8.38 1.00
N LYS A 86 17.25 -7.30 0.62
CA LYS A 86 18.71 -7.29 0.45
C LYS A 86 19.47 -7.58 1.74
N ASN A 87 18.90 -7.22 2.88
CA ASN A 87 19.45 -7.50 4.21
C ASN A 87 19.08 -8.90 4.74
N GLY A 88 18.60 -9.81 3.88
CA GLY A 88 18.29 -11.20 4.25
C GLY A 88 16.96 -11.36 5.01
N GLY A 89 16.09 -10.35 4.95
CA GLY A 89 14.76 -10.41 5.55
C GLY A 89 13.94 -11.56 4.95
N LYS A 90 13.37 -12.41 5.82
CA LYS A 90 12.46 -13.47 5.39
C LYS A 90 11.26 -12.86 4.66
N VAL A 91 10.95 -13.41 3.50
CA VAL A 91 9.80 -13.00 2.69
C VAL A 91 8.57 -13.77 3.13
N SER A 92 7.48 -13.05 3.34
CA SER A 92 6.16 -13.59 3.66
C SER A 92 5.08 -12.86 2.87
N LYS A 93 3.91 -13.46 2.74
CA LYS A 93 2.74 -12.81 2.12
C LYS A 93 2.15 -11.82 3.12
N GLU A 94 1.70 -10.69 2.62
CA GLU A 94 0.90 -9.75 3.40
C GLU A 94 -0.57 -10.20 3.40
N GLU A 95 -1.16 -10.35 4.58
CA GLU A 95 -2.53 -10.89 4.73
C GLU A 95 -3.59 -9.91 4.24
N ASP A 96 -3.35 -8.61 4.38
CA ASP A 96 -4.28 -7.52 4.03
C ASP A 96 -3.98 -6.89 2.65
N TRP A 97 -3.50 -7.69 1.70
CA TRP A 97 -3.08 -7.24 0.37
C TRP A 97 -4.24 -6.94 -0.60
#